data_AF-A0A2N1MJW0-F1
#
_entry.id   AF-A0A2N1MJW0-F1
#
_cell.length_a   1.000
_cell.length_b   1.000
_cell.length_c   1.000
_cell.angle_alpha   90.00
_cell.angle_beta   90.00
_cell.angle_gamma   90.00
#
_symmetry.space_group_name_H-M   'P 1'
#
loop_
_entity.id
_entity.type
_entity.pdbx_description
1 polymer ?
#
loop_
_entity_poly.entity_id
_entity_poly.type
_entity_poly.pdbx_seq_one_letter_code
_entity_poly.pdbx_strand_id
1 'polypeptide(L)' 'MFSINELQWLLWAFGDNMKSRRKKSLIPLILDHLKKESPFSKEAISKGQIFAEKCV' A
#
# COMPACT_ATOMS: atom_id res chain seq x y z
N MET A 1 -14.23 1.64 -0.46
CA MET A 1 -13.98 0.24 -0.04
C MET A 1 -13.10 -0.42 -1.08
N PHE A 2 -11.89 -0.86 -0.74
CA PHE A 2 -10.95 -1.43 -1.71
C PHE A 2 -11.46 -2.76 -2.30
N SER A 3 -11.32 -2.94 -3.60
CA SER A 3 -11.51 -4.17 -4.36
C SER A 3 -10.34 -5.13 -4.16
N ILE A 4 -10.50 -6.41 -4.54
CA ILE A 4 -9.39 -7.37 -4.47
C ILE A 4 -8.24 -6.96 -5.40
N ASN A 5 -8.57 -6.43 -6.58
CA ASN A 5 -7.58 -6.00 -7.56
C ASN A 5 -6.75 -4.82 -7.05
N GLU A 6 -7.37 -3.85 -6.38
CA GLU A 6 -6.64 -2.74 -5.75
C GLU A 6 -5.71 -3.23 -4.63
N LEU A 7 -6.16 -4.19 -3.81
CA LEU A 7 -5.31 -4.79 -2.77
C LEU A 7 -4.15 -5.59 -3.37
N GLN A 8 -4.36 -6.29 -4.48
CA GLN A 8 -3.30 -7.00 -5.19
C GLN A 8 -2.32 -6.04 -5.87
N TRP A 9 -2.81 -4.93 -6.42
CA TRP A 9 -1.97 -3.88 -6.98
C TRP A 9 -1.06 -3.27 -5.92
N LEU A 10 -1.57 -3.02 -4.71
CA LEU A 10 -0.77 -2.53 -3.58
C LEU A 10 0.33 -3.52 -3.18
N LEU A 11 0.02 -4.81 -3.09
CA LEU A 11 1.04 -5.83 -2.80
C LEU A 11 2.12 -5.85 -3.88
N TRP A 12 1.72 -5.79 -5.15
CA TRP A 12 2.67 -5.71 -6.26
C TRP A 12 3.55 -4.46 -6.16
N ALA A 13 2.99 -3.30 -5.80
CA ALA A 13 3.75 -2.07 -5.58
C ALA A 13 4.74 -2.17 -4.41
N PHE A 14 4.44 -3.00 -3.41
CA PHE A 14 5.38 -3.34 -2.33
C PHE A 14 6.45 -4.38 -2.72
N GLY A 15 6.42 -4.91 -3.94
CA GLY A 15 7.32 -5.96 -4.41
C GLY A 15 6.89 -7.38 -4.00
N ASP A 16 5.64 -7.55 -3.56
CA ASP A 16 5.06 -8.84 -3.18
C ASP A 16 4.14 -9.35 -4.29
N ASN A 17 4.28 -10.62 -4.65
CA ASN A 17 3.54 -11.23 -5.75
C ASN A 17 2.39 -12.15 -5.28
N MET A 18 1.97 -12.05 -4.02
CA MET A 18 0.96 -12.96 -3.46
C MET A 18 -0.40 -12.83 -4.17
N LYS A 19 -0.83 -13.93 -4.79
CA LYS A 19 -2.12 -14.03 -5.51
C LYS A 19 -3.17 -14.73 -4.65
N SER A 20 -3.76 -14.02 -3.69
CA SER A 20 -4.97 -14.52 -3.00
C SER A 20 -6.24 -13.89 -3.55
N ARG A 21 -7.30 -14.69 -3.70
CA ARG A 21 -8.67 -14.24 -4.03
C ARG A 21 -9.47 -13.76 -2.81
N ARG A 22 -8.94 -13.90 -1.59
CA ARG A 22 -9.64 -13.52 -0.36
C ARG A 22 -9.08 -12.21 0.19
N LYS A 23 -9.93 -11.18 0.30
CA LYS A 23 -9.56 -9.90 0.94
C LYS A 23 -8.96 -10.09 2.34
N LYS A 24 -9.56 -10.98 3.14
CA LYS A 24 -9.13 -11.26 4.52
C LYS A 24 -7.66 -11.68 4.65
N SER A 25 -7.07 -12.31 3.63
CA SER A 25 -5.65 -12.67 3.65
C SER A 25 -4.72 -11.60 3.09
N LEU A 26 -5.22 -10.71 2.23
CA LEU A 26 -4.43 -9.62 1.63
C LEU A 26 -4.20 -8.48 2.63
N ILE A 27 -5.23 -8.15 3.43
CA ILE A 27 -5.19 -7.02 4.37
C ILE A 27 -4.03 -7.13 5.38
N PRO A 28 -3.82 -8.26 6.08
CA PRO A 28 -2.72 -8.37 7.04
C PRO A 28 -1.33 -8.15 6.41
N LEU A 29 -1.13 -8.62 5.18
CA LEU A 29 0.15 -8.49 4.47
C LEU A 29 0.40 -7.04 4.06
N ILE A 30 -0.62 -6.36 3.54
CA ILE A 30 -0.55 -4.93 3.24
C ILE A 30 -0.19 -4.14 4.50
N LEU A 31 -0.84 -4.45 5.63
CA LEU A 31 -0.53 -3.79 6.91
C LEU A 31 0.90 -4.07 7.38
N ASP A 32 1.41 -5.28 7.18
CA ASP A 32 2.80 -5.63 7.51
C ASP A 32 3.81 -4.84 6.65
N HIS A 33 3.58 -4.74 5.34
CA HIS A 33 4.39 -3.93 4.43
C HIS A 33 4.37 -2.44 4.77
N LEU A 34 3.21 -1.91 5.15
CA LEU A 34 3.07 -0.52 5.59
C LEU A 34 3.81 -0.26 6.91
N LYS A 35 3.72 -1.18 7.88
CA LYS A 35 4.46 -1.08 9.16
C LYS A 35 5.98 -1.12 8.96
N LYS A 36 6.44 -1.90 7.99
CA LYS A 36 7.88 -2.02 7.66
C LYS A 36 8.41 -0.85 6.84
N GLU A 37 7.55 0.09 6.44
CA GLU A 37 7.88 1.23 5.58
C GLU A 37 8.70 0.82 4.35
N SER A 38 8.04 0.13 3.41
CA SER A 38 8.65 -0.19 2.12
C SER A 38 9.19 1.07 1.41
N PRO A 39 10.20 0.95 0.51
CA PRO A 39 10.67 2.07 -0.30
C PRO A 39 9.54 2.82 -1.01
N PHE A 40 8.55 2.06 -1.52
CA PHE A 40 7.31 2.62 -2.07
C PHE A 40 6.55 3.48 -1.05
N SER A 41 6.38 3.01 0.18
CA SER A 41 5.68 3.77 1.23
C SER A 41 6.40 5.07 1.59
N LYS A 42 7.74 5.03 1.69
CA LYS A 42 8.55 6.22 1.95
C LYS A 42 8.47 7.24 0.83
N GLU A 43 8.56 6.78 -0.42
CA GLU A 43 8.40 7.64 -1.59
C GLU A 43 6.99 8.20 -1.70
N ALA A 44 5.96 7.38 -1.46
CA ALA A 44 4.56 7.80 -1.50
C ALA A 44 4.24 8.83 -0.41
N ILE A 45 4.80 8.70 0.80
CA ILE A 45 4.67 9.72 1.86
C ILE A 45 5.40 11.00 1.46
N SER A 46 6.64 10.90 0.97
CA SER A 46 7.43 12.05 0.53
C SER A 46 6.75 12.83 -0.60
N LYS A 47 6.24 12.13 -1.63
CA LYS A 47 5.45 12.75 -2.70
C LYS A 47 4.07 13.18 -2.21
N GLY A 48 3.46 12.44 -1.30
CA GLY A 48 2.22 12.80 -0.64
C GLY A 48 2.35 14.12 0.10
N GLN A 49 3.49 14.43 0.72
CA GLN A 49 3.77 15.75 1.31
C GLN A 49 3.90 16.87 0.27
N ILE A 50 4.23 16.54 -0.98
CA ILE A 50 4.20 17.50 -2.09
C ILE A 50 2.75 17.81 -2.51
N PHE A 51 1.84 16.83 -2.37
CA PHE A 51 0.43 16.95 -2.75
C PHE A 51 -0.53 17.28 -1.59
N ALA A 52 -0.12 17.07 -0.34
CA ALA A 52 -0.82 17.50 0.84
C ALA A 52 -0.63 19.01 0.90
N GLU A 53 -1.63 19.74 0.40
CA GLU A 53 -1.76 21.18 0.55
C GLU A 53 -1.38 21.54 1.99
N LYS A 54 -0.40 22.43 2.16
CA LYS A 54 -0.10 22.98 3.48
C LYS A 54 -1.42 23.55 3.98
N CYS A 55 -2.03 22.92 4.99
CA CYS A 55 -3.04 23.58 5.79
C CYS A 55 -2.33 24.77 6.46
N VAL A 56 -2.44 25.93 5.81
CA VAL A 56 -2.06 27.25 6.35
C VAL A 56 -3.25 27.81 7.09
#